data_AF-A0A8T3TG12-F1
#
_entry.id   AF-A0A8T3TG12-F1
#
_cell.length_a   1.000
_cell.length_b   1.000
_cell.length_c   1.000
_cell.angle_alpha   90.00
_cell.angle_beta   90.00
_cell.angle_gamma   90.00
#
_symmetry.space_group_name_H-M   'P 1'
#
loop_
_entity.id
_entity.type
_entity.pdbx_description
1 polymer ?
#
loop_
_entity_poly.entity_id
_entity_poly.type
_entity_poly.pdbx_seq_one_letter_code
_entity_poly.pdbx_strand_id
1 'polypeptide(L)'
;SRDPVDAVATGLRRTLDASTLILRGLRDLITNITNPQVSGPVGIVSTVGSFRSELPPIFMLWLIGLLSANLAVVNALPFPPMDGGRVAVSLIQAVSGNRVTPSVERAVYLTGFVLLMSLLVWITFFDVGLLERQT
;
A
#
# COMPACT_ATOMS: atom_id res chain seq x y z
N SER A 1 -0.61 16.84 -30.36
CA SER A 1 -2.05 16.56 -30.31
C SER A 1 -2.41 16.26 -28.86
N ARG A 2 -3.16 17.14 -28.20
CA ARG A 2 -3.65 16.91 -26.83
C ARG A 2 -5.11 16.50 -26.94
N ASP A 3 -5.34 15.31 -27.48
CA ASP A 3 -6.69 14.77 -27.44
C ASP A 3 -6.99 14.32 -26.01
N PRO A 4 -8.14 14.70 -25.44
CA PRO A 4 -8.52 14.31 -24.08
C PRO A 4 -8.56 12.78 -23.93
N VAL A 5 -8.83 12.06 -25.02
CA VAL A 5 -8.78 10.60 -25.07
C VAL A 5 -7.36 10.07 -24.88
N ASP A 6 -6.37 10.71 -25.50
CA ASP A 6 -4.95 10.35 -25.33
C ASP A 6 -4.46 10.62 -23.91
N ALA A 7 -4.98 11.67 -23.26
CA ALA A 7 -4.67 11.96 -21.87
C ALA A 7 -5.22 10.88 -20.92
N VAL A 8 -6.45 10.40 -21.16
CA VAL A 8 -7.04 9.29 -20.40
C VAL A 8 -6.29 7.98 -20.65
N ALA A 9 -5.96 7.68 -21.91
CA ALA A 9 -5.19 6.50 -22.27
C ALA A 9 -3.78 6.51 -21.65
N THR A 10 -3.13 7.67 -21.65
CA THR A 10 -1.83 7.87 -21.00
C THR A 10 -1.94 7.70 -19.48
N GLY A 11 -2.99 8.24 -18.86
CA GLY A 11 -3.27 8.06 -17.44
C GLY A 11 -3.43 6.59 -17.07
N LEU A 12 -4.21 5.83 -17.85
CA LEU A 12 -4.41 4.41 -17.61
C LEU A 12 -3.11 3.61 -17.72
N ARG A 13 -2.31 3.85 -18.77
CA ARG A 13 -1.00 3.22 -18.94
C ARG A 13 -0.08 3.50 -17.75
N ARG A 14 -0.02 4.76 -17.30
CA ARG A 14 0.79 5.13 -16.13
C ARG A 14 0.33 4.46 -14.85
N THR A 15 -0.98 4.30 -14.65
CA THR A 15 -1.50 3.57 -13.49
C THR A 15 -1.13 2.09 -13.56
N LEU A 16 -1.19 1.46 -14.73
CA LEU A 16 -0.78 0.07 -14.92
C LEU A 16 0.72 -0.12 -14.68
N ASP A 17 1.54 0.80 -15.18
CA ASP A 17 2.99 0.81 -14.94
C ASP A 17 3.28 0.96 -13.44
N ALA A 18 2.62 1.90 -12.77
CA ALA A 18 2.74 2.10 -11.33
C ALA A 18 2.36 0.83 -10.55
N SER A 19 1.20 0.23 -10.85
CA SER A 19 0.77 -1.03 -10.22
C SER A 19 1.77 -2.15 -10.43
N THR A 20 2.37 -2.25 -11.62
CA THR A 20 3.39 -3.26 -11.92
C THR A 20 4.66 -3.03 -11.11
N LEU A 21 5.10 -1.77 -10.95
CA LEU A 21 6.23 -1.41 -10.10
C LEU A 21 5.97 -1.77 -8.64
N ILE A 22 4.76 -1.48 -8.14
CA ILE A 22 4.36 -1.81 -6.77
C ILE A 22 4.36 -3.32 -6.54
N LEU A 23 3.79 -4.10 -7.47
CA LEU A 23 3.77 -5.56 -7.40
C LEU A 23 5.19 -6.16 -7.42
N ARG A 24 6.09 -5.62 -8.24
CA ARG A 24 7.50 -6.02 -8.24
C ARG A 24 8.18 -5.69 -6.91
N GLY A 25 7.94 -4.48 -6.38
CA GLY A 25 8.43 -4.09 -5.06
C GLY A 25 7.96 -5.06 -3.97
N LEU A 26 6.67 -5.38 -3.91
CA LEU A 26 6.10 -6.35 -2.97
C LEU A 26 6.74 -7.74 -3.14
N ARG A 27 6.97 -8.20 -4.37
CA ARG A 27 7.67 -9.46 -4.65
C ARG A 27 9.09 -9.41 -4.09
N ASP A 28 9.82 -8.34 -4.34
CA ASP A 28 11.21 -8.18 -3.89
C ASP A 28 11.31 -8.19 -2.35
N LEU A 29 10.32 -7.67 -1.63
CA LEU A 29 10.27 -7.76 -0.16
C LEU A 29 10.25 -9.19 0.36
N ILE A 30 9.61 -10.09 -0.37
CA ILE A 30 9.48 -11.50 0.01
C ILE A 30 10.68 -12.30 -0.48
N THR A 31 11.22 -11.97 -1.66
CA THR A 31 12.31 -12.74 -2.29
C THR A 31 13.72 -12.26 -1.94
N ASN A 32 13.89 -11.00 -1.52
CA ASN A 32 15.21 -10.38 -1.29
C ASN A 32 15.27 -9.72 0.11
N ILE A 33 15.30 -10.59 1.13
CA ILE A 33 15.19 -10.25 2.54
C ILE A 33 16.47 -9.58 3.10
N THR A 34 17.57 -9.62 2.35
CA THR A 34 18.91 -9.21 2.82
C THR A 34 19.11 -7.69 2.80
N ASN A 35 18.33 -6.93 2.02
CA ASN A 35 18.34 -5.46 2.00
C ASN A 35 16.97 -4.93 1.51
N PRO A 36 15.91 -5.04 2.33
CA PRO A 36 14.63 -4.43 1.98
C PRO A 36 14.79 -2.91 1.96
N GLN A 37 14.79 -2.30 0.77
CA GLN A 37 14.72 -0.84 0.59
C GLN A 37 13.29 -0.33 0.88
N VAL A 38 12.81 -0.58 2.10
CA VAL A 38 11.49 -0.14 2.55
C VAL A 38 11.67 1.12 3.36
N SER A 39 11.18 2.24 2.84
CA SER A 39 11.05 3.46 3.63
C SER A 39 9.91 3.27 4.64
N GLY A 40 10.20 3.49 5.92
CA GLY A 40 9.19 3.50 6.98
C GLY A 40 8.17 4.64 6.80
N PRO A 41 7.06 4.63 7.55
CA PRO A 41 6.04 5.66 7.46
C PRO A 41 6.58 7.09 7.62
N VAL A 42 7.59 7.29 8.48
CA VAL A 42 8.19 8.60 8.71
C VAL A 42 9.09 9.00 7.54
N GLY A 43 9.85 8.05 6.99
CA GLY A 43 10.64 8.24 5.76
C GLY A 43 9.78 8.60 4.53
N ILE A 44 8.56 8.09 4.43
CA ILE A 44 7.61 8.50 3.38
C ILE A 44 7.21 9.96 3.58
N VAL A 45 6.85 10.37 4.81
CA VAL A 45 6.45 11.77 5.10
C VAL A 45 7.59 12.75 4.84
N SER A 46 8.83 12.42 5.21
CA SER A 46 9.99 13.27 4.95
C SER A 46 10.26 13.42 3.45
N THR A 47 10.14 12.32 2.71
CA THR A 47 10.22 12.33 1.24
C THR A 47 9.14 13.23 0.66
N VAL A 48 7.86 13.03 1.00
CA VAL A 48 6.78 13.91 0.50
C VAL A 48 7.02 15.39 0.86
N GLY A 49 7.61 15.65 2.03
CA GLY A 49 8.04 16.98 2.45
C GLY A 49 9.05 17.64 1.50
N SER A 50 10.09 16.91 1.06
CA SER A 50 11.09 17.44 0.11
C SER A 50 10.52 17.65 -1.29
N PHE A 51 9.61 16.78 -1.74
CA PHE A 51 8.90 16.96 -3.02
C PHE A 51 8.07 18.26 -3.05
N ARG A 52 7.58 18.73 -1.90
CA ARG A 52 6.79 19.97 -1.81
C ARG A 52 7.64 21.24 -1.96
N SER A 53 8.86 21.23 -1.45
CA SER A 53 9.75 22.40 -1.44
C SER A 53 10.59 22.51 -2.70
N GLU A 54 10.92 21.40 -3.37
CA GLU A 54 11.95 21.38 -4.41
C GLU A 54 11.44 21.11 -5.83
N LEU A 55 10.20 20.61 -6.00
CA LEU A 55 9.72 20.14 -7.30
C LEU A 55 8.47 20.89 -7.82
N PRO A 56 8.30 20.98 -9.16
CA PRO A 56 7.11 21.57 -9.76
C PRO A 56 5.80 20.86 -9.35
N PRO A 57 4.65 21.56 -9.26
CA PRO A 57 3.38 21.00 -8.78
C PRO A 57 2.90 19.75 -9.54
N ILE A 58 3.29 19.59 -10.81
CA ILE A 58 2.96 18.43 -11.63
C ILE A 58 3.55 17.12 -11.08
N PHE A 59 4.68 17.16 -10.39
CA PHE A 59 5.27 15.98 -9.74
C PHE A 59 4.45 15.52 -8.54
N MET A 60 3.76 16.44 -7.87
CA MET A 60 2.88 16.10 -6.75
C MET A 60 1.65 15.32 -7.23
N LEU A 61 1.10 15.67 -8.40
CA LEU A 61 0.02 14.88 -9.04
C LEU A 61 0.48 13.46 -9.39
N TRP A 62 1.72 13.31 -9.87
CA TRP A 62 2.30 11.99 -10.13
C TRP A 62 2.49 11.19 -8.85
N LEU A 63 3.02 11.81 -7.79
CA LEU A 63 3.21 11.18 -6.48
C LEU A 63 1.86 10.73 -5.88
N ILE A 64 0.83 11.58 -5.94
CA ILE A 64 -0.52 11.22 -5.50
C ILE A 64 -1.06 10.04 -6.31
N GLY A 65 -0.85 10.03 -7.63
CA GLY A 65 -1.21 8.91 -8.49
C GLY A 65 -0.51 7.60 -8.10
N LEU A 66 0.80 7.67 -7.80
CA LEU A 66 1.60 6.53 -7.36
C LEU A 66 1.16 6.01 -5.99
N LEU A 67 0.96 6.90 -5.00
CA LEU A 67 0.49 6.53 -3.67
C LEU A 67 -0.93 5.94 -3.72
N SER A 68 -1.82 6.50 -4.54
CA SER A 68 -3.17 5.97 -4.77
C SER A 68 -3.12 4.56 -5.37
N ALA A 69 -2.29 4.35 -6.40
CA ALA A 69 -2.08 3.02 -6.98
C ALA A 69 -1.50 2.03 -5.96
N ASN A 70 -0.59 2.47 -5.08
CA ASN A 70 -0.03 1.65 -4.02
C ASN A 70 -1.11 1.22 -3.02
N LEU A 71 -1.91 2.17 -2.55
CA LEU A 71 -3.04 1.87 -1.67
C LEU A 71 -4.01 0.88 -2.33
N ALA A 72 -4.32 1.05 -3.62
CA ALA A 72 -5.19 0.14 -4.36
C ALA A 72 -4.62 -1.29 -4.45
N VAL A 73 -3.33 -1.44 -4.78
CA VAL A 73 -2.67 -2.75 -4.87
C VAL A 73 -2.56 -3.41 -3.49
N VAL A 74 -2.13 -2.66 -2.47
CA VAL A 74 -1.97 -3.19 -1.11
C VAL A 74 -3.34 -3.55 -0.52
N ASN A 75 -4.38 -2.74 -0.74
CA ASN A 75 -5.74 -3.06 -0.29
C ASN A 75 -6.33 -4.30 -0.97
N ALA A 76 -5.89 -4.64 -2.18
CA ALA A 76 -6.32 -5.85 -2.88
C ALA A 76 -5.67 -7.14 -2.34
N LEU A 77 -4.67 -7.03 -1.46
CA LEU A 77 -4.03 -8.21 -0.85
C LEU A 77 -5.03 -8.96 0.06
N PRO A 78 -4.91 -10.30 0.14
CA PRO A 78 -5.78 -11.14 0.96
C PRO A 78 -5.37 -11.07 2.45
N PHE A 79 -5.39 -9.86 3.03
CA PHE A 79 -4.99 -9.60 4.41
C PHE A 79 -6.08 -8.83 5.18
N PRO A 80 -6.64 -9.34 6.29
CA PRO A 80 -7.56 -8.58 7.14
C PRO A 80 -6.81 -7.45 7.85
N PRO A 81 -7.33 -6.22 7.91
CA PRO A 81 -8.71 -5.77 7.66
C PRO A 81 -8.96 -5.20 6.25
N MET A 82 -8.05 -5.43 5.30
CA MET A 82 -8.09 -4.81 3.98
C MET A 82 -9.22 -5.39 3.10
N ASP A 83 -9.68 -4.62 2.11
CA ASP A 83 -10.82 -4.99 1.24
C ASP A 83 -10.61 -6.35 0.53
N GLY A 84 -9.38 -6.63 0.09
CA GLY A 84 -8.99 -7.89 -0.53
C GLY A 84 -9.13 -9.09 0.42
N GLY A 85 -8.96 -8.90 1.73
CA GLY A 85 -9.23 -9.92 2.75
C GLY A 85 -10.70 -10.32 2.79
N ARG A 86 -11.63 -9.35 2.63
CA ARG A 86 -13.08 -9.63 2.56
C ARG A 86 -13.43 -10.45 1.33
N VAL A 87 -12.89 -10.01 0.19
CA VAL A 87 -13.13 -10.66 -1.09
C VAL A 87 -12.57 -12.07 -1.07
N ALA A 88 -11.36 -12.28 -0.53
CA ALA A 88 -10.77 -13.60 -0.38
C ALA A 88 -11.63 -14.52 0.49
N VAL A 89 -12.09 -14.06 1.65
CA VAL A 89 -12.97 -14.85 2.53
C VAL A 89 -14.31 -15.14 1.86
N SER A 90 -14.89 -14.20 1.13
CA SER A 90 -16.13 -14.42 0.37
C SER A 90 -15.95 -15.42 -0.78
N LEU A 91 -14.81 -15.38 -1.48
CA LEU A 91 -14.48 -16.32 -2.55
C LEU A 91 -14.27 -17.74 -1.99
N ILE A 92 -13.56 -17.87 -0.87
CA ILE A 92 -13.37 -19.15 -0.18
C ILE A 92 -14.73 -19.74 0.24
N GLN A 93 -15.65 -18.91 0.76
CA GLN A 93 -17.00 -19.35 1.10
C GLN A 93 -17.80 -19.79 -0.14
N ALA A 94 -17.71 -19.03 -1.24
CA ALA A 94 -18.39 -19.35 -2.48
C ALA A 94 -17.92 -20.70 -3.07
N VAL A 95 -16.64 -21.02 -2.96
CA VAL A 95 -16.06 -22.29 -3.43
C VAL A 95 -16.28 -23.43 -2.43
N SER A 96 -16.12 -23.18 -1.13
CA SER A 96 -16.20 -24.21 -0.09
C SER A 96 -17.63 -24.57 0.32
N GLY A 97 -18.63 -23.75 -0.01
CA GLY A 97 -20.04 -23.93 0.38
C GLY A 97 -20.31 -23.74 1.88
N ASN A 98 -19.27 -23.59 2.71
CA ASN A 98 -19.37 -23.36 4.14
C ASN A 98 -19.52 -21.87 4.44
N ARG A 99 -20.51 -21.52 5.27
CA ARG A 99 -20.70 -20.15 5.75
C ARG A 99 -19.75 -19.88 6.91
N VAL A 100 -18.89 -18.88 6.77
CA VAL A 100 -18.17 -18.34 7.91
C VAL A 100 -19.18 -17.59 8.77
N THR A 101 -19.25 -17.92 10.05
CA THR A 101 -20.17 -17.23 10.97
C THR A 101 -19.77 -15.75 11.07
N PRO A 102 -20.71 -14.79 11.06
CA PRO A 102 -20.40 -13.36 11.16
C PRO A 102 -19.52 -13.00 12.37
N SER A 103 -19.62 -13.75 13.47
CA SER A 103 -18.78 -13.59 14.65
C SER A 103 -17.30 -13.90 14.39
N VAL A 104 -17.01 -14.90 13.56
CA VAL A 104 -15.64 -15.30 13.20
C VAL A 104 -15.04 -14.28 12.24
N GLU A 105 -15.79 -13.85 11.22
CA GLU A 105 -15.34 -12.78 10.32
C GLU A 105 -14.99 -11.52 11.10
N ARG A 106 -15.88 -11.08 12.01
CA ARG A 106 -15.65 -9.92 12.85
C ARG A 106 -14.42 -10.07 13.75
N ALA A 107 -14.22 -11.24 14.35
CA ALA A 107 -13.06 -11.51 15.19
C ALA A 107 -11.75 -11.47 14.40
N VAL A 108 -11.71 -12.08 13.21
CA VAL A 108 -10.55 -12.05 12.31
C VAL A 108 -10.22 -10.62 11.88
N TYR A 109 -11.24 -9.85 11.49
CA TYR A 109 -11.08 -8.44 11.12
C TYR A 109 -10.54 -7.58 12.26
N LEU A 110 -11.14 -7.69 13.44
CA LEU A 110 -10.73 -6.91 14.61
C LEU A 110 -9.31 -7.28 15.03
N THR A 111 -8.99 -8.57 15.06
CA THR A 111 -7.65 -9.07 15.40
C THR A 111 -6.61 -8.57 14.40
N GLY A 112 -6.89 -8.67 13.09
CA GLY A 112 -6.02 -8.16 12.04
C GLY A 112 -5.81 -6.65 12.13
N PHE A 113 -6.89 -5.89 12.39
CA PHE A 113 -6.82 -4.44 12.59
C PHE A 113 -5.96 -4.06 13.80
N VAL A 114 -6.18 -4.69 14.95
CA VAL A 114 -5.40 -4.41 16.18
C VAL A 114 -3.93 -4.78 15.97
N LEU A 115 -3.65 -5.92 15.35
CA LEU A 115 -2.28 -6.35 15.05
C LEU A 115 -1.58 -5.36 14.10
N LEU A 116 -2.27 -4.92 13.04
CA LEU A 116 -1.71 -3.97 12.08
C LEU A 116 -1.50 -2.59 12.70
N MET A 117 -2.44 -2.09 13.52
CA MET A 117 -2.25 -0.84 14.26
C MET A 117 -1.10 -0.93 15.26
N SER A 118 -0.97 -2.06 15.96
CA SER A 118 0.15 -2.30 16.90
C SER A 118 1.49 -2.32 16.17
N LEU A 119 1.55 -2.98 15.01
CA LEU A 119 2.73 -3.00 14.16
C LEU A 119 3.08 -1.60 13.63
N LEU A 120 2.09 -0.83 13.20
CA LEU A 120 2.30 0.54 12.73
C LEU A 120 2.91 1.42 13.83
N VAL A 121 2.35 1.36 15.04
CA VAL A 121 2.89 2.09 16.20
C VAL A 121 4.31 1.64 16.51
N TRP A 122 4.57 0.32 16.52
CA TRP A 122 5.90 -0.21 16.80
C TRP A 122 6.94 0.22 15.76
N ILE A 123 6.61 0.13 14.47
CA ILE A 123 7.50 0.56 13.38
C ILE A 123 7.75 2.06 13.48
N THR A 124 6.72 2.89 13.72
CA THR A 124 6.91 4.33 13.85
C THR A 124 7.84 4.69 15.01
N PHE A 125 7.70 4.06 16.18
CA PHE A 125 8.63 4.30 17.29
C PHE A 125 10.07 3.90 16.95
N PHE A 126 10.25 2.78 16.25
CA PHE A 126 11.58 2.33 15.81
C PHE A 126 12.19 3.26 14.74
N ASP A 127 11.38 3.71 13.79
CA ASP A 127 11.77 4.62 12.70
C ASP A 127 12.18 6.01 13.23
N VAL A 128 11.42 6.56 14.20
CA VAL A 128 11.78 7.83 14.87
C VAL A 128 13.13 7.72 15.60
N GLY A 129 13.35 6.61 16.33
CA GLY A 129 14.63 6.37 17.00
C GLY A 129 15.81 6.16 16.05
N LEU A 130 15.54 5.72 14.81
CA LEU A 130 16.53 5.60 13.75
C LEU A 130 16.89 6.96 13.14
N LEU A 131 15.89 7.84 12.95
CA LEU A 131 16.07 9.19 12.41
C LEU A 131 16.88 10.10 13.35
N GLU A 132 16.68 9.98 14.66
CA GLU A 132 17.44 10.73 15.68
C GLU A 132 18.93 10.32 15.71
N ARG A 133 19.29 9.15 15.16
CA ARG A 133 20.68 8.69 15.04
C ARG A 133 21.37 9.11 13.74
N GLN A 134 20.64 9.65 12.76
CA GLN A 134 21.20 10.11 11.48
C GLN A 134 21.31 11.64 11.34
N THR A 135 20.77 12.40 12.30
CA THR A 135 21.04 13.84 12.51
C THR A 135 22.10 14.04 13.58
#